data_AF-A0A2U3LWP6-F1
#
_entry.id   AF-A0A2U3LWP6-F1
#
_cell.length_a   1.000
_cell.length_b   1.000
_cell.length_c   1.000
_cell.angle_alpha   90.00
_cell.angle_beta   90.00
_cell.angle_gamma   90.00
#
_symmetry.space_group_name_H-M   'P 1'
#
loop_
_entity.id
_entity.type
_entity.pdbx_description
1 polymer ?
#
loop_
_entity_poly.entity_id
_entity_poly.type
_entity_poly.pdbx_seq_one_letter_code
_entity_poly.pdbx_strand_id
1 'polypeptide(L)'
;MSKTPVRCEVFWANLEPVRGSEQGGFRPVLIISNNLMNESAPFVIGIPMTRGSEKRKITAFNIPYKLSQISIDKNAVEELSEMGHLFAAVDGIVLCNQGRTMATDRLICRVGVFVDMDVIRCVEEAIKHSYALEACNFCGIPLRTGGVTCSRCGRAYRTMCACKAVVRLEFNFCPVCGRGLKGESSEQIRLN
;
A
#
# COMPACT_ATOMS: atom_id res chain seq x y z
N MET A 1 -25.15 13.16 0.42
CA MET A 1 -24.56 12.84 1.74
C MET A 1 -23.15 12.35 1.49
N SER A 2 -22.12 13.02 2.04
CA SER A 2 -20.77 12.47 2.01
C SER A 2 -20.76 11.21 2.87
N LYS A 3 -20.73 10.05 2.21
CA LYS A 3 -20.52 8.78 2.88
C LYS A 3 -19.03 8.72 3.20
N THR A 4 -18.70 8.57 4.48
CA THR A 4 -17.33 8.42 4.95
C THR A 4 -16.61 7.37 4.10
N PRO A 5 -15.46 7.68 3.47
CA PRO A 5 -14.73 6.72 2.66
C PRO A 5 -14.33 5.50 3.49
N VAL A 6 -14.58 4.31 2.96
CA VAL A 6 -14.25 3.04 3.62
C VAL A 6 -13.01 2.44 2.97
N ARG A 7 -12.20 1.75 3.78
CA ARG A 7 -11.06 0.97 3.27
C ARG A 7 -11.49 0.02 2.15
N CYS A 8 -10.65 -0.12 1.13
CA CYS A 8 -10.88 -0.90 -0.10
C CYS A 8 -11.86 -0.29 -1.11
N GLU A 9 -12.52 0.84 -0.80
CA GLU A 9 -13.31 1.58 -1.78
C GLU A 9 -12.43 2.27 -2.81
N VAL A 10 -12.98 2.44 -4.01
CA VAL A 10 -12.35 3.17 -5.11
C VAL A 10 -13.14 4.45 -5.33
N PHE A 11 -12.46 5.58 -5.24
CA PHE A 11 -13.02 6.90 -5.49
C PHE A 11 -12.41 7.50 -6.74
N TRP A 12 -13.23 8.16 -7.55
CA TRP A 12 -12.73 9.13 -8.51
C TRP A 12 -12.30 10.39 -7.77
N ALA A 13 -11.07 10.85 -7.98
CA ALA A 13 -10.50 11.96 -7.22
C ALA A 13 -9.73 12.94 -8.10
N ASN A 14 -9.70 14.21 -7.66
CA ASN A 14 -8.85 15.24 -8.22
C ASN A 14 -7.48 15.26 -7.52
N LEU A 15 -6.43 14.88 -8.23
CA LEU A 15 -5.08 14.86 -7.67
C LEU A 15 -4.27 16.15 -7.86
N GLU A 16 -4.80 17.16 -8.57
CA GLU A 16 -4.08 18.41 -8.85
C GLU A 16 -4.11 19.42 -7.68
N PRO A 17 -3.10 20.31 -7.56
CA PRO A 17 -1.89 20.37 -8.37
C PRO A 17 -0.88 19.26 -7.98
N VAL A 18 -0.01 18.89 -8.92
CA VAL A 18 1.15 18.03 -8.67
C VAL A 18 2.46 18.63 -9.16
N ARG A 19 3.59 18.14 -8.64
CA ARG A 19 4.94 18.54 -9.07
C ARG A 19 5.75 17.35 -9.56
N GLY A 20 6.45 17.53 -10.69
CA GLY A 20 7.37 16.53 -11.23
C GLY A 20 6.67 15.23 -11.59
N SER A 21 7.09 14.11 -10.99
CA SER A 21 6.58 12.76 -11.26
C SER A 21 5.49 12.29 -10.28
N GLU A 22 4.97 13.19 -9.44
CA GLU A 22 3.79 12.92 -8.64
C GLU A 22 2.59 12.57 -9.53
N GLN A 23 1.85 11.54 -9.14
CA GLN A 23 0.69 11.14 -9.92
C GLN A 23 -0.44 12.17 -9.80
N GLY A 24 -0.72 12.85 -10.92
CA GLY A 24 -1.75 13.89 -11.04
C GLY A 24 -2.99 13.50 -11.85
N GLY A 25 -3.80 14.51 -12.13
CA GLY A 25 -5.05 14.45 -12.88
C GLY A 25 -6.24 13.85 -12.11
N PHE A 26 -7.37 13.78 -12.81
CA PHE A 26 -8.57 13.09 -12.34
C PHE A 26 -8.46 11.60 -12.63
N ARG A 27 -8.53 10.77 -11.59
CA ARG A 27 -8.34 9.31 -11.73
C ARG A 27 -8.93 8.52 -10.56
N PRO A 28 -9.09 7.20 -10.70
CA PRO A 28 -9.48 6.38 -9.57
C PRO A 28 -8.35 6.28 -8.53
N VAL A 29 -8.76 6.22 -7.26
CA VAL A 29 -7.90 6.09 -6.08
C VAL A 29 -8.47 5.01 -5.18
N LEU A 30 -7.64 4.05 -4.79
CA LEU A 30 -7.97 3.03 -3.80
C LEU A 30 -7.75 3.59 -2.39
N ILE A 31 -8.77 3.56 -1.54
CA ILE A 31 -8.65 3.96 -0.14
C ILE A 31 -7.98 2.83 0.66
N ILE A 32 -6.86 3.13 1.31
CA ILE A 32 -6.08 2.16 2.09
C ILE A 32 -6.06 2.46 3.60
N SER A 33 -6.38 3.70 3.98
CA SER A 33 -6.52 4.11 5.36
C SER A 33 -7.58 3.30 6.10
N ASN A 34 -7.38 3.09 7.40
CA ASN A 34 -8.33 2.37 8.24
C ASN A 34 -9.59 3.22 8.50
N ASN A 35 -10.72 2.55 8.74
CA ASN A 35 -12.03 3.21 8.86
C ASN A 35 -12.12 4.16 10.06
N LEU A 36 -11.48 3.83 11.18
CA LEU A 36 -11.45 4.69 12.37
C LEU A 36 -10.83 6.07 12.06
N MET A 37 -9.75 6.08 11.27
CA MET A 37 -9.15 7.33 10.79
C MET A 37 -10.07 8.04 9.80
N ASN A 38 -10.68 7.31 8.84
CA ASN A 38 -11.55 7.93 7.84
C ASN A 38 -12.79 8.59 8.46
N GLU A 39 -13.30 8.04 9.57
CA GLU A 39 -14.45 8.59 10.31
C GLU A 39 -14.14 9.90 11.03
N SER A 40 -12.89 10.08 11.47
CA SER A 40 -12.50 11.20 12.35
C SER A 40 -11.66 12.26 11.64
N ALA A 41 -10.97 11.91 10.55
CA ALA A 41 -10.06 12.80 9.85
C ALA A 41 -10.71 13.49 8.65
N PRO A 42 -10.35 14.76 8.34
CA PRO A 42 -10.77 15.45 7.13
C PRO A 42 -9.99 14.99 5.88
N PHE A 43 -9.24 13.89 5.98
CA PHE A 43 -8.40 13.35 4.91
C PHE A 43 -8.39 11.81 4.98
N VAL A 44 -8.00 11.21 3.86
CA VAL A 44 -7.78 9.77 3.71
C VAL A 44 -6.39 9.49 3.16
N ILE A 45 -5.91 8.27 3.30
CA ILE A 45 -4.73 7.81 2.58
C ILE A 45 -5.20 6.93 1.44
N GLY A 46 -4.85 7.33 0.21
CA GLY A 46 -5.28 6.66 -1.00
C GLY A 46 -4.13 6.40 -1.96
N ILE A 47 -4.28 5.36 -2.78
CA ILE A 47 -3.33 4.98 -3.82
C ILE A 47 -3.93 5.22 -5.20
N PRO A 48 -3.31 6.07 -6.04
CA PRO A 48 -3.75 6.28 -7.41
C PRO A 48 -3.74 5.01 -8.26
N MET A 49 -4.73 4.88 -9.14
CA MET A 49 -4.86 3.79 -10.09
C MET A 49 -4.66 4.30 -11.53
N THR A 50 -4.13 3.43 -12.39
CA THR A 50 -3.92 3.68 -13.82
C THR A 50 -4.42 2.50 -14.65
N ARG A 51 -4.66 2.73 -15.94
CA ARG A 51 -5.16 1.71 -16.87
C ARG A 51 -4.03 0.75 -17.29
N GLY A 52 -4.39 -0.49 -17.62
CA GLY A 52 -3.46 -1.61 -17.82
C GLY A 52 -2.59 -1.56 -19.09
N SER A 53 -2.74 -0.56 -19.95
CA SER A 53 -1.86 -0.34 -21.11
C SER A 53 -0.41 -0.06 -20.71
N GLU A 54 -0.15 0.25 -19.44
CA GLU A 54 1.17 0.56 -18.89
C GLU A 54 1.84 -0.66 -18.22
N LYS A 55 1.85 -1.84 -18.87
CA LYS A 55 2.44 -3.07 -18.30
C LYS A 55 3.86 -2.90 -17.73
N ARG A 56 4.66 -1.96 -18.26
CA ARG A 56 6.01 -1.62 -17.75
C ARG A 56 6.01 -1.12 -16.30
N LYS A 57 4.86 -0.66 -15.78
CA LYS A 57 4.74 -0.17 -14.40
C LYS A 57 4.53 -1.28 -13.39
N ILE A 58 4.24 -2.52 -13.80
CA ILE A 58 4.12 -3.66 -12.88
C ILE A 58 5.49 -3.94 -12.26
N THR A 59 5.56 -3.82 -10.94
CA THR A 59 6.78 -3.99 -10.14
C THR A 59 6.40 -4.52 -8.75
N ALA A 60 7.38 -4.76 -7.88
CA ALA A 60 7.12 -5.09 -6.48
C ALA A 60 6.32 -4.00 -5.73
N PHE A 61 6.23 -2.79 -6.29
CA PHE A 61 5.56 -1.63 -5.68
C PHE A 61 4.25 -1.26 -6.39
N ASN A 62 3.89 -1.93 -7.49
CA ASN A 62 2.74 -1.56 -8.31
C ASN A 62 1.99 -2.83 -8.73
N ILE A 63 0.74 -2.93 -8.27
CA ILE A 63 0.00 -4.20 -8.29
C ILE A 63 -1.03 -4.18 -9.42
N PRO A 64 -0.98 -5.13 -10.36
CA PRO A 64 -2.02 -5.24 -11.39
C PRO A 64 -3.34 -5.71 -10.77
N TYR A 65 -4.44 -5.23 -11.32
CA TYR A 65 -5.78 -5.70 -11.00
C TYR A 65 -6.60 -5.93 -12.27
N LYS A 66 -7.56 -6.85 -12.19
CA LYS A 66 -8.60 -7.07 -13.18
C LYS A 66 -9.85 -6.32 -12.79
N LEU A 67 -10.58 -5.76 -13.76
CA LEU A 67 -11.84 -5.08 -13.48
C LEU A 67 -12.84 -5.96 -12.73
N SER A 68 -12.85 -7.27 -13.01
CA SER A 68 -13.71 -8.26 -12.33
C SER A 68 -13.47 -8.37 -10.83
N GLN A 69 -12.35 -7.85 -10.32
CA GLN A 69 -12.01 -7.83 -8.89
C GLN A 69 -12.59 -6.61 -8.17
N ILE A 70 -13.25 -5.70 -8.90
CA ILE A 70 -13.89 -4.49 -8.38
C ILE A 70 -15.39 -4.60 -8.64
N SER A 71 -16.19 -4.45 -7.59
CA SER A 71 -17.61 -4.19 -7.72
C SER A 71 -17.80 -2.71 -8.08
N ILE A 72 -18.07 -2.44 -9.35
CA ILE A 72 -18.29 -1.09 -9.88
C ILE A 72 -19.70 -0.63 -9.57
N ASP A 73 -19.81 0.60 -9.08
CA ASP A 73 -21.07 1.31 -8.93
C ASP A 73 -21.42 1.97 -10.26
N LYS A 74 -22.31 1.34 -11.04
CA LYS A 74 -22.63 1.80 -12.40
C LYS A 74 -23.30 3.17 -12.41
N ASN A 75 -24.18 3.43 -11.45
CA ASN A 75 -24.87 4.71 -11.31
C ASN A 75 -23.86 5.83 -11.05
N ALA A 76 -22.91 5.59 -10.13
CA ALA A 76 -21.83 6.54 -9.85
C ALA A 76 -20.94 6.81 -11.09
N VAL A 77 -20.69 5.81 -11.93
CA VAL A 77 -19.92 5.98 -13.18
C VAL A 77 -20.71 6.78 -14.22
N GLU A 78 -22.02 6.58 -14.31
CA GLU A 78 -22.91 7.38 -15.16
C GLU A 78 -22.95 8.85 -14.71
N GLU A 79 -23.14 9.11 -13.40
CA GLU A 79 -23.08 10.44 -12.80
C GLU A 79 -21.73 11.14 -13.08
N LEU A 80 -20.62 10.42 -12.95
CA LEU A 80 -19.30 10.97 -13.30
C LEU A 80 -19.18 11.35 -14.78
N SER A 81 -19.78 10.57 -15.67
CA SER A 81 -19.80 10.87 -17.11
C SER A 81 -20.57 12.15 -17.40
N GLU A 82 -21.70 12.38 -16.71
CA GLU A 82 -22.47 13.62 -16.81
C GLU A 82 -21.67 14.84 -16.32
N MET A 83 -20.80 14.65 -15.33
CA MET A 83 -19.85 15.67 -14.87
C MET A 83 -18.65 15.90 -15.81
N GLY A 84 -18.59 15.21 -16.96
CA GLY A 84 -17.51 15.33 -17.94
C GLY A 84 -16.26 14.51 -17.60
N HIS A 85 -16.35 13.55 -16.68
CA HIS A 85 -15.26 12.66 -16.32
C HIS A 85 -15.40 11.28 -16.98
N LEU A 86 -14.28 10.69 -17.41
CA LEU A 86 -14.26 9.36 -18.02
C LEU A 86 -13.56 8.32 -17.14
N PHE A 87 -14.36 7.55 -16.40
CA PHE A 87 -13.91 6.33 -15.77
C PHE A 87 -13.90 5.19 -16.81
N ALA A 88 -12.72 4.73 -17.23
CA ALA A 88 -12.65 3.52 -18.04
C ALA A 88 -12.68 2.30 -17.12
N ALA A 89 -13.77 1.56 -17.20
CA ALA A 89 -13.93 0.26 -16.57
C ALA A 89 -13.08 -0.78 -17.34
N VAL A 90 -11.78 -0.80 -17.06
CA VAL A 90 -10.80 -1.74 -17.63
C VAL A 90 -9.82 -2.21 -16.55
N ASP A 91 -9.10 -3.28 -16.85
CA ASP A 91 -7.95 -3.73 -16.07
C ASP A 91 -6.93 -2.61 -15.88
N GLY A 92 -6.19 -2.67 -14.78
CA GLY A 92 -5.31 -1.58 -14.39
C GLY A 92 -4.21 -1.97 -13.43
N ILE A 93 -3.57 -0.94 -12.87
CA ILE A 93 -2.47 -1.05 -11.93
C ILE A 93 -2.72 -0.08 -10.78
N VAL A 94 -2.60 -0.58 -9.54
CA VAL A 94 -2.55 0.21 -8.31
C VAL A 94 -1.11 0.68 -8.10
N LEU A 95 -0.87 1.99 -8.16
CA LEU A 95 0.47 2.58 -8.13
C LEU A 95 0.94 2.80 -6.68
N CYS A 96 1.32 1.76 -5.95
CA CYS A 96 1.55 1.85 -4.50
C CYS A 96 2.74 2.76 -4.12
N ASN A 97 3.67 2.99 -5.05
CA ASN A 97 4.73 3.99 -4.89
C ASN A 97 4.25 5.46 -5.05
N GLN A 98 2.98 5.68 -5.40
CA GLN A 98 2.34 7.00 -5.56
C GLN A 98 1.24 7.24 -4.51
N GLY A 99 1.15 6.39 -3.48
CA GLY A 99 0.19 6.56 -2.39
C GLY A 99 0.44 7.86 -1.62
N ARG A 100 -0.63 8.58 -1.29
CA ARG A 100 -0.54 9.85 -0.56
C ARG A 100 -1.76 10.12 0.30
N THR A 101 -1.58 10.98 1.29
CA THR A 101 -2.69 11.59 2.03
C THR A 101 -3.40 12.62 1.13
N MET A 102 -4.73 12.63 1.16
CA MET A 102 -5.55 13.59 0.42
C MET A 102 -6.77 14.01 1.23
N ALA A 103 -7.09 15.30 1.18
CA ALA A 103 -8.31 15.83 1.78
C ALA A 103 -9.55 15.18 1.16
N THR A 104 -10.61 14.98 1.95
CA THR A 104 -11.83 14.29 1.51
C THR A 104 -12.60 15.06 0.43
N ASP A 105 -12.43 16.38 0.35
CA ASP A 105 -12.99 17.24 -0.71
C ASP A 105 -12.38 16.96 -2.10
N ARG A 106 -11.23 16.29 -2.17
CA ARG A 106 -10.63 15.82 -3.42
C ARG A 106 -11.34 14.58 -3.97
N LEU A 107 -12.11 13.88 -3.14
CA LEU A 107 -12.88 12.71 -3.55
C LEU A 107 -14.21 13.19 -4.15
N ILE A 108 -14.45 12.86 -5.42
CA ILE A 108 -15.60 13.35 -6.17
C ILE A 108 -16.75 12.36 -6.05
N CYS A 109 -16.49 11.08 -6.36
CA CYS A 109 -17.52 10.06 -6.37
C CYS A 109 -16.93 8.68 -6.09
N ARG A 110 -17.66 7.84 -5.35
CA ARG A 110 -17.30 6.44 -5.08
C ARG A 110 -17.70 5.59 -6.28
N VAL A 111 -16.71 5.11 -7.05
CA VAL A 111 -16.94 4.33 -8.28
C VAL A 111 -16.98 2.82 -8.06
N GLY A 112 -16.57 2.35 -6.90
CA GLY A 112 -16.63 0.92 -6.59
C GLY A 112 -15.88 0.52 -5.33
N VAL A 113 -15.66 -0.78 -5.19
CA VAL A 113 -14.93 -1.38 -4.08
C VAL A 113 -14.23 -2.66 -4.55
N PHE A 114 -13.01 -2.89 -4.09
CA PHE A 114 -12.35 -4.18 -4.32
C PHE A 114 -13.06 -5.26 -3.51
N VAL A 115 -13.47 -6.32 -4.21
CA VAL A 115 -14.10 -7.51 -3.59
C VAL A 115 -13.12 -8.68 -3.45
N ASP A 116 -12.01 -8.64 -4.20
CA ASP A 116 -10.94 -9.62 -4.11
C ASP A 116 -9.86 -9.16 -3.12
N MET A 117 -9.78 -9.85 -1.98
CA MET A 117 -8.80 -9.54 -0.94
C MET A 117 -7.38 -9.97 -1.30
N ASP A 118 -7.17 -10.77 -2.34
CA ASP A 118 -5.82 -11.18 -2.77
C ASP A 118 -5.06 -9.99 -3.34
N VAL A 119 -5.74 -9.16 -4.13
CA VAL A 119 -5.18 -7.89 -4.63
C VAL A 119 -4.85 -6.95 -3.47
N ILE A 120 -5.75 -6.86 -2.48
CA ILE A 120 -5.53 -6.03 -1.29
C ILE A 120 -4.30 -6.50 -0.50
N ARG A 121 -4.11 -7.80 -0.32
CA ARG A 121 -2.90 -8.33 0.33
C ARG A 121 -1.63 -8.01 -0.46
N CYS A 122 -1.67 -8.12 -1.79
CA CYS A 122 -0.55 -7.69 -2.63
C CYS A 122 -0.26 -6.19 -2.50
N VAL A 123 -1.29 -5.35 -2.39
CA VAL A 123 -1.14 -3.90 -2.14
C VAL A 123 -0.52 -3.64 -0.77
N GLU A 124 -0.93 -4.36 0.28
CA GLU A 124 -0.34 -4.24 1.62
C GLU A 124 1.16 -4.57 1.62
N GLU A 125 1.56 -5.66 0.95
CA GLU A 125 2.97 -6.00 0.79
C GLU A 125 3.74 -4.95 -0.03
N ALA A 126 3.15 -4.46 -1.12
CA ALA A 126 3.74 -3.38 -1.92
C ALA A 126 3.93 -2.08 -1.12
N ILE A 127 3.01 -1.74 -0.21
CA ILE A 127 3.16 -0.60 0.71
C ILE A 127 4.31 -0.85 1.68
N LYS A 128 4.39 -2.02 2.32
CA LYS A 128 5.51 -2.36 3.21
C LYS A 128 6.86 -2.21 2.51
N HIS A 129 6.94 -2.62 1.25
CA HIS A 129 8.12 -2.44 0.43
C HIS A 129 8.38 -0.97 0.06
N SER A 130 7.35 -0.24 -0.40
CA SER A 130 7.47 1.16 -0.87
C SER A 130 7.87 2.12 0.25
N TYR A 131 7.35 1.89 1.45
CA TYR A 131 7.62 2.70 2.65
C TYR A 131 8.81 2.17 3.45
N ALA A 132 9.54 1.18 2.91
CA ALA A 132 10.69 0.55 3.57
C ALA A 132 10.38 0.01 4.99
N LEU A 133 9.12 -0.35 5.27
CA LEU A 133 8.70 -0.89 6.57
C LEU A 133 9.36 -2.24 6.83
N GLU A 134 9.66 -2.99 5.78
CA GLU A 134 10.47 -4.22 5.82
C GLU A 134 11.72 -4.09 4.94
N ALA A 135 12.59 -3.12 5.26
CA ALA A 135 13.88 -2.94 4.60
C ALA A 135 15.07 -3.21 5.53
N CYS A 136 16.23 -3.49 4.94
CA CYS A 136 17.49 -3.62 5.67
C CYS A 136 17.90 -2.25 6.25
N ASN A 137 18.10 -2.16 7.57
CA ASN A 137 18.53 -0.91 8.23
C ASN A 137 19.90 -0.38 7.75
N PHE A 138 20.72 -1.24 7.12
CA PHE A 138 22.03 -0.85 6.63
C PHE A 138 21.99 -0.35 5.17
N CYS A 139 21.42 -1.12 4.25
CA CYS A 139 21.45 -0.78 2.82
C CYS A 139 20.11 -0.35 2.22
N GLY A 140 19.04 -0.28 3.02
CA GLY A 140 17.72 0.17 2.60
C GLY A 140 16.98 -0.74 1.62
N ILE A 141 17.56 -1.88 1.23
CA ILE A 141 16.91 -2.82 0.30
C ILE A 141 15.78 -3.58 0.99
N PRO A 142 14.62 -3.75 0.33
CA PRO A 142 13.54 -4.57 0.84
C PRO A 142 13.98 -5.99 1.20
N LEU A 143 13.50 -6.47 2.34
CA LEU A 143 13.83 -7.76 2.88
C LEU A 143 12.88 -8.82 2.33
N ARG A 144 13.42 -10.02 2.06
CA ARG A 144 12.59 -11.16 1.65
C ARG A 144 11.66 -11.54 2.80
N THR A 145 10.39 -11.83 2.50
CA THR A 145 9.44 -12.38 3.47
C THR A 145 10.00 -13.65 4.09
N GLY A 146 10.11 -13.67 5.42
CA GLY A 146 10.72 -14.78 6.19
C GLY A 146 12.23 -14.96 6.03
N GLY A 147 12.92 -14.10 5.28
CA GLY A 147 14.38 -14.11 5.19
C GLY A 147 15.04 -13.72 6.52
N VAL A 148 16.24 -14.24 6.76
CA VAL A 148 17.05 -13.93 7.96
C VAL A 148 18.22 -12.99 7.65
N THR A 149 18.70 -12.99 6.40
CA THR A 149 19.83 -12.19 5.91
C THR A 149 19.47 -11.33 4.70
N CYS A 150 20.09 -10.16 4.58
CA CYS A 150 19.82 -9.22 3.50
C CYS A 150 20.40 -9.76 2.18
N SER A 151 19.60 -9.76 1.12
CA SER A 151 20.01 -10.23 -0.21
C SER A 151 21.11 -9.38 -0.85
N ARG A 152 21.28 -8.13 -0.43
CA ARG A 152 22.31 -7.22 -0.96
C ARG A 152 23.58 -7.19 -0.11
N CYS A 153 23.47 -6.96 1.19
CA CYS A 153 24.65 -6.79 2.06
C CYS A 153 24.98 -8.01 2.93
N GLY A 154 24.18 -9.07 2.90
CA GLY A 154 24.40 -10.30 3.69
C GLY A 154 24.12 -10.18 5.19
N ARG A 155 23.93 -8.96 5.72
CA ARG A 155 23.73 -8.72 7.16
C ARG A 155 22.47 -9.42 7.66
N ALA A 156 22.58 -10.10 8.81
CA ALA A 156 21.45 -10.67 9.51
C ALA A 156 20.56 -9.55 10.07
N TYR A 157 19.25 -9.72 9.98
CA TYR A 157 18.25 -8.77 10.52
C TYR A 157 17.09 -9.46 11.21
N ARG A 158 16.95 -10.78 11.01
CA ARG A 158 15.98 -11.62 11.70
C ARG A 158 16.67 -12.89 12.18
N THR A 159 16.16 -13.46 13.25
CA THR A 159 16.52 -14.78 13.77
C THR A 159 15.28 -15.65 13.92
N MET A 160 15.46 -16.97 13.95
CA MET A 160 14.37 -17.90 14.23
C MET A 160 14.30 -18.17 15.73
N CYS A 161 13.20 -17.77 16.35
CA CYS A 161 12.92 -18.13 17.74
C CYS A 161 12.70 -19.64 17.88
N ALA A 162 12.87 -20.19 19.08
CA ALA A 162 12.52 -21.58 19.40
C ALA A 162 11.04 -21.92 19.11
N CYS A 163 10.14 -20.93 19.06
CA CYS A 163 8.75 -21.12 18.63
C CYS A 163 8.57 -21.14 17.10
N LYS A 164 9.67 -21.14 16.33
CA LYS A 164 9.73 -21.03 14.86
C LYS A 164 9.27 -19.69 14.29
N ALA A 165 8.93 -18.70 15.12
CA ALA A 165 8.68 -17.35 14.65
C ALA A 165 9.98 -16.71 14.14
N VAL A 166 9.89 -16.01 13.01
CA VAL A 166 11.00 -15.19 12.50
C VAL A 166 10.87 -13.81 13.16
N VAL A 167 11.86 -13.44 13.95
CA VAL A 167 11.84 -12.25 14.81
C VAL A 167 12.98 -11.34 14.43
N ARG A 168 12.78 -10.02 14.41
CA ARG A 168 13.87 -9.10 14.11
C ARG A 168 14.93 -9.08 15.22
N LEU A 169 16.19 -8.88 14.83
CA LEU A 169 17.32 -8.88 15.76
C LEU A 169 17.32 -7.70 16.73
N GLU A 170 16.55 -6.64 16.47
CA GLU A 170 16.45 -5.51 17.42
C GLU A 170 15.62 -5.88 18.67
N PHE A 171 14.90 -7.00 18.66
CA PHE A 171 14.13 -7.44 19.81
C PHE A 171 14.98 -8.33 20.75
N ASN A 172 14.93 -8.05 22.05
CA ASN A 172 15.52 -8.92 23.06
C ASN A 172 14.64 -10.17 23.34
N PHE A 173 13.38 -10.17 22.90
CA PHE A 173 12.40 -11.23 23.11
C PHE A 173 11.53 -11.45 21.87
N CYS A 174 10.98 -12.65 21.74
CA CYS A 174 10.06 -12.98 20.67
C CYS A 174 8.68 -12.33 20.90
N PRO A 175 8.17 -11.49 19.99
CA PRO A 175 6.87 -10.85 20.17
C PRO A 175 5.69 -11.84 20.09
N VAL A 176 5.93 -13.06 19.60
CA VAL A 176 4.90 -14.10 19.47
C VAL A 176 4.79 -14.97 20.73
N CYS A 177 5.91 -15.30 21.40
CA CYS A 177 5.89 -16.23 22.53
C CYS A 177 6.58 -15.73 23.80
N GLY A 178 7.09 -14.50 23.81
CA GLY A 178 7.76 -13.89 24.96
C GLY A 178 9.15 -14.44 25.30
N ARG A 179 9.60 -15.54 24.67
CA ARG A 179 10.93 -16.13 24.93
C ARG A 179 12.06 -15.19 24.53
N GLY A 180 13.11 -15.14 25.34
CA GLY A 180 14.36 -14.45 24.98
C GLY A 180 14.96 -15.03 23.71
N LEU A 181 15.48 -14.16 22.84
CA LEU A 181 16.19 -14.59 21.63
C LEU A 181 17.65 -14.90 22.01
N LYS A 182 18.13 -16.10 21.67
CA LYS A 182 19.55 -16.46 21.85
C LYS A 182 20.35 -15.96 20.65
N GLY A 183 21.24 -14.98 20.84
CA GLY A 183 22.29 -14.68 19.86
C GLY A 183 22.71 -13.21 19.79
N GLU A 184 23.90 -12.95 20.35
CA GLU A 184 24.72 -11.73 20.37
C GLU A 184 24.22 -10.57 21.21
N SER A 185 25.06 -10.23 22.19
CA SER A 185 24.97 -9.04 23.02
C SER A 185 24.67 -7.82 22.15
N SER A 186 24.01 -6.86 22.80
CA SER A 186 23.82 -5.46 22.42
C SER A 186 25.10 -4.69 21.99
N GLU A 187 26.19 -5.36 21.64
CA GLU A 187 27.50 -4.80 21.29
C GLU A 187 27.74 -4.65 19.78
N GLN A 188 26.99 -5.31 18.89
CA GLN A 188 27.16 -5.12 17.43
C GLN A 188 26.31 -4.00 16.80
N ILE A 189 25.47 -3.32 17.60
CA ILE A 189 24.74 -2.11 17.17
C ILE A 189 25.58 -0.84 17.40
N ARG A 190 26.73 -0.95 18.09
CA ARG A 190 27.74 0.11 18.16
C ARG A 190 28.88 -0.25 17.21
N LEU A 191 29.28 0.72 16.38
CA LEU A 191 30.45 0.71 15.46
C LEU A 191 30.18 0.24 14.02
N ASN A 192 29.62 1.14 13.21
CA ASN A 192 30.30 1.88 12.13
C ASN A 192 29.26 2.54 11.21
#